data_AF-A0A535PEJ8-F1
#
_entry.id   AF-A0A535PEJ8-F1
#
_cell.length_a   1.000
_cell.length_b   1.000
_cell.length_c   1.000
_cell.angle_alpha   90.00
_cell.angle_beta   90.00
_cell.angle_gamma   90.00
#
_symmetry.space_group_name_H-M   'P 1'
#
loop_
_entity.id
_entity.type
_entity.pdbx_description
1 polymer ?
#
loop_
_entity_poly.entity_id
_entity_poly.type
_entity_poly.pdbx_seq_one_letter_code
_entity_poly.pdbx_strand_id
1 'polypeptide(L)'
;MWAAYVFALLALISFPNAMMAFLHGDTVTGISWISQAFLQLVLLPIILVGQNVISASQDARAEADHETLTALHTMNVRQLQMLEQQEKILEILQQRTPGGSAAG
;
A
#
# COMPACT_ATOMS: atom_id res chain seq x y z
N MET A 1 -13.20 7.79 4.64
CA MET A 1 -14.10 6.88 5.39
C MET A 1 -15.48 7.52 5.69
N TRP A 2 -16.09 8.27 4.77
CA TRP A 2 -17.40 8.93 5.01
C TRP A 2 -18.39 8.67 3.86
N ALA A 3 -17.89 8.65 2.63
CA ALA A 3 -18.68 8.36 1.43
C ALA A 3 -19.40 6.99 1.46
N ALA A 4 -18.78 5.94 2.01
CA ALA A 4 -19.42 4.63 2.15
C ALA A 4 -20.65 4.68 3.09
N TYR A 5 -20.54 5.43 4.19
CA TYR A 5 -21.65 5.64 5.12
C TYR A 5 -22.75 6.49 4.48
N VAL A 6 -22.40 7.52 3.70
CA VAL A 6 -23.37 8.35 2.96
C VAL A 6 -24.16 7.52 1.94
N PHE A 7 -23.49 6.66 1.17
CA PHE A 7 -24.18 5.79 0.21
C PHE A 7 -25.00 4.68 0.87
N ALA A 8 -24.55 4.14 2.00
CA ALA A 8 -25.37 3.23 2.81
C ALA A 8 -26.65 3.91 3.33
N LEU A 9 -26.55 5.18 3.75
CA LEU A 9 -27.69 5.99 4.18
C LEU A 9 -28.65 6.31 3.01
N LEU A 10 -28.11 6.62 1.83
CA LEU A 10 -28.90 6.81 0.61
C LEU A 10 -29.65 5.53 0.21
N ALA A 11 -29.02 4.35 0.36
CA ALA A 11 -29.67 3.08 0.09
C ALA A 11 -30.83 2.81 1.06
N LEU A 12 -30.71 3.23 2.32
CA LEU A 12 -31.78 3.14 3.33
C LEU A 12 -33.02 3.97 2.98
N ILE A 13 -32.91 5.05 2.20
CA ILE A 13 -34.06 5.86 1.76
C ILE A 13 -35.01 5.04 0.87
N SER A 14 -34.48 4.03 0.17
CA SER A 14 -35.24 3.21 -0.77
C SER A 14 -35.78 1.91 -0.15
N PHE A 15 -35.31 1.54 1.04
CA PHE A 15 -35.77 0.41 1.84
C PHE A 15 -37.27 0.41 2.23
N PRO A 16 -37.91 1.56 2.57
CA PRO A 16 -39.34 1.60 2.91
C PRO A 16 -40.23 1.09 1.78
N ASN A 17 -39.85 1.35 0.53
CA ASN A 17 -40.60 0.94 -0.65
C ASN A 17 -40.65 -0.59 -0.79
N ALA A 18 -39.52 -1.27 -0.53
CA ALA A 18 -39.46 -2.73 -0.53
C ALA A 18 -40.18 -3.35 0.68
N MET A 19 -40.15 -2.67 1.83
CA MET A 19 -40.90 -3.11 3.02
C MET A 19 -42.42 -3.01 2.79
N MET A 20 -42.91 -1.96 2.13
CA MET A 20 -44.31 -1.86 1.73
C MET A 20 -44.73 -2.96 0.75
N ALA A 21 -43.87 -3.34 -0.20
CA ALA A 21 -44.13 -4.47 -1.11
C ALA A 21 -44.23 -5.80 -0.37
N PHE A 22 -43.38 -6.01 0.65
CA PHE A 22 -43.39 -7.18 1.51
C PHE A 22 -44.68 -7.28 2.34
N LEU A 23 -45.19 -6.16 2.86
CA LEU A 23 -46.44 -6.11 3.63
C LEU A 23 -47.70 -6.41 2.79
N HIS A 24 -47.67 -6.11 1.49
CA HIS A 24 -48.79 -6.40 0.57
C HIS A 24 -48.81 -7.85 0.06
N GLY A 25 -47.88 -8.71 0.51
CA GLY A 25 -47.84 -10.14 0.19
C GLY A 25 -47.05 -10.48 -1.08
N ASP A 26 -46.36 -9.51 -1.70
CA ASP A 26 -45.49 -9.74 -2.85
C ASP A 26 -44.02 -9.83 -2.43
N THR A 27 -43.72 -10.91 -1.71
CA THR A 27 -42.39 -11.23 -1.15
C THR A 27 -41.30 -11.27 -2.22
N VAL A 28 -41.66 -11.67 -3.44
CA VAL A 28 -40.75 -11.79 -4.59
C VAL A 28 -40.24 -10.41 -5.01
N THR A 29 -41.12 -9.41 -5.08
CA THR A 29 -40.76 -8.04 -5.44
C THR A 29 -39.80 -7.41 -4.43
N GLY A 30 -40.01 -7.64 -3.13
CA GLY A 30 -39.11 -7.14 -2.09
C GLY A 30 -37.70 -7.73 -2.17
N ILE A 31 -37.59 -9.05 -2.36
CA ILE A 31 -36.29 -9.75 -2.48
C ILE A 31 -35.58 -9.37 -3.78
N SER A 32 -36.32 -9.29 -4.89
CA SER A 32 -35.79 -8.89 -6.21
C SER A 32 -35.21 -7.47 -6.17
N TRP A 33 -35.90 -6.55 -5.49
CA TRP A 33 -35.43 -5.18 -5.31
C TRP A 33 -34.13 -5.11 -4.49
N ILE A 34 -34.00 -5.91 -3.42
CA ILE A 34 -32.76 -5.99 -2.62
C ILE A 34 -31.60 -6.55 -3.45
N SER A 35 -31.84 -7.64 -4.19
CA SER A 35 -30.82 -8.32 -4.99
C SER A 35 -30.30 -7.47 -6.15
N GLN A 36 -31.18 -6.67 -6.75
CA GLN A 36 -30.85 -5.90 -7.95
C GLN A 36 -30.53 -4.44 -7.64
N ALA A 37 -31.52 -3.65 -7.20
CA ALA A 37 -31.37 -2.21 -7.08
C ALA A 37 -30.47 -1.82 -5.89
N PHE A 38 -30.68 -2.46 -4.73
CA PHE A 38 -29.91 -2.15 -3.52
C PHE A 38 -28.45 -2.60 -3.64
N LEU A 39 -28.21 -3.89 -3.94
CA LEU A 39 -26.84 -4.39 -4.10
C LEU A 39 -26.09 -3.60 -5.17
N GLN A 40 -26.69 -3.32 -6.33
CA GLN A 40 -25.98 -2.61 -7.39
C GLN A 40 -25.66 -1.14 -7.05
N LEU A 41 -26.59 -0.43 -6.40
CA LEU A 41 -26.39 0.96 -5.99
C LEU A 41 -25.36 1.10 -4.85
N VAL A 42 -25.23 0.08 -4.00
CA VAL A 42 -24.28 0.05 -2.88
C VAL A 42 -22.90 -0.49 -3.30
N LEU A 43 -22.84 -1.36 -4.31
CA LEU A 43 -21.61 -2.04 -4.71
C LEU A 43 -20.59 -1.11 -5.39
N LEU A 44 -21.02 -0.19 -6.27
CA LEU A 44 -20.09 0.77 -6.91
C LEU A 44 -19.41 1.73 -5.90
N PRO A 45 -20.12 2.40 -4.97
CA PRO A 45 -19.49 3.26 -3.95
C PRO A 45 -18.58 2.51 -2.99
N ILE A 46 -18.94 1.28 -2.60
CA ILE A 46 -18.09 0.45 -1.73
C ILE A 46 -16.76 0.14 -2.43
N ILE A 47 -16.81 -0.24 -3.71
CA ILE A 47 -15.58 -0.47 -4.50
C ILE A 47 -14.75 0.80 -4.57
N LEU A 48 -15.37 1.94 -4.90
CA LEU A 48 -14.67 3.23 -5.01
C LEU A 48 -13.97 3.63 -3.70
N VAL A 49 -14.64 3.46 -2.56
CA VAL A 49 -14.02 3.75 -1.25
C VAL A 49 -12.94 2.72 -0.91
N GLY A 50 -13.15 1.44 -1.21
CA GLY A 50 -12.14 0.39 -1.01
C GLY A 50 -10.85 0.69 -1.76
N GLN A 51 -10.96 1.05 -3.04
CA GLN A 51 -9.81 1.45 -3.86
C GLN A 51 -9.14 2.73 -3.36
N ASN A 52 -9.92 3.71 -2.88
CA ASN A 52 -9.38 4.95 -2.31
C ASN A 52 -8.60 4.70 -1.00
N VAL A 53 -9.09 3.82 -0.14
CA VAL A 53 -8.40 3.44 1.11
C VAL A 53 -7.10 2.70 0.81
N ILE A 54 -7.13 1.77 -0.15
CA ILE A 54 -5.93 1.06 -0.58
C ILE A 54 -4.92 2.06 -1.15
N SER A 55 -5.34 2.97 -2.03
CA SER A 55 -4.46 3.98 -2.64
C SER A 55 -3.83 4.89 -1.58
N ALA A 56 -4.62 5.42 -0.63
CA ALA A 56 -4.09 6.23 0.46
C ALA A 56 -3.08 5.46 1.34
N SER A 57 -3.25 4.14 1.49
CA SER A 57 -2.29 3.29 2.20
C SER A 57 -1.03 2.99 1.38
N GLN A 58 -1.12 2.98 0.05
CA GLN A 58 0.03 2.84 -0.84
C GLN A 58 0.85 4.13 -0.88
N ASP A 59 0.20 5.30 -0.90
CA ASP A 59 0.90 6.59 -0.84
C ASP A 59 1.70 6.74 0.46
N ALA A 60 1.12 6.34 1.60
CA ALA A 60 1.83 6.31 2.88
C ALA A 60 3.03 5.33 2.89
N ARG A 61 2.95 4.23 2.13
CA ARG A 61 4.05 3.27 1.98
C ARG A 61 5.12 3.79 1.01
N ALA A 62 4.73 4.47 -0.06
CA ALA A 62 5.65 5.05 -1.02
C ALA A 62 6.57 6.09 -0.37
N GLU A 63 6.05 6.87 0.59
CA GLU A 63 6.86 7.82 1.35
C GLU A 63 7.85 7.12 2.30
N ALA A 64 7.44 6.06 2.99
CA ALA A 64 8.32 5.24 3.82
C ALA A 64 9.40 4.49 3.01
N ASP A 65 9.05 4.03 1.81
CA ASP A 65 10.00 3.41 0.88
C ASP A 65 11.01 4.44 0.37
N HIS A 66 10.63 5.70 0.16
CA HIS A 66 11.56 6.73 -0.30
C HIS A 66 12.67 7.03 0.72
N GLU A 67 12.32 7.11 2.01
CA GLU A 67 13.30 7.24 3.10
C GLU A 67 14.21 6.01 3.18
N THR A 68 13.62 4.82 3.04
CA THR A 68 14.34 3.55 3.09
C THR A 68 15.33 3.41 1.92
N LEU A 69 14.91 3.76 0.69
CA LEU A 69 15.77 3.76 -0.50
C LEU A 69 16.91 4.77 -0.39
N THR A 70 16.66 5.95 0.19
CA THR A 70 17.69 6.98 0.42
C THR A 70 18.71 6.51 1.46
N ALA A 71 18.25 5.88 2.54
CA ALA A 71 19.12 5.26 3.54
C ALA A 71 19.95 4.10 2.95
N LEU A 72 19.35 3.28 2.08
CA LEU A 72 20.04 2.19 1.39
C LEU A 72 21.11 2.73 0.42
N HIS A 73 20.80 3.78 -0.34
CA HIS A 73 21.76 4.38 -1.27
C HIS A 73 22.97 4.96 -0.54
N THR A 74 22.74 5.69 0.55
CA THR A 74 23.83 6.25 1.38
C THR A 74 24.66 5.17 2.06
N MET A 75 24.04 4.08 2.51
CA MET A 75 24.76 2.90 3.02
C MET A 75 25.63 2.23 1.96
N ASN A 76 25.12 2.07 0.73
CA ASN A 76 25.86 1.48 -0.38
C ASN A 76 27.08 2.34 -0.77
N VAL A 77 26.89 3.67 -0.87
CA VAL A 77 28.00 4.62 -1.12
C VAL A 77 29.06 4.55 -0.02
N ARG A 78 28.66 4.44 1.26
CA ARG A 78 29.63 4.26 2.35
C ARG A 78 30.38 2.94 2.29
N GLN A 79 29.72 1.85 1.91
CA GLN A 79 30.40 0.56 1.70
C GLN A 79 31.46 0.64 0.61
N LEU A 80 31.14 1.27 -0.52
CA LEU A 80 32.11 1.50 -1.61
C LEU A 80 33.32 2.32 -1.14
N GLN A 81 33.09 3.40 -0.38
CA GLN A 81 34.17 4.19 0.20
C GLN A 81 35.03 3.38 1.19
N MET A 82 34.43 2.50 1.97
CA MET A 82 35.16 1.62 2.89
C MET A 82 36.06 0.62 2.16
N LEU A 83 35.59 0.08 1.03
CA LEU A 83 36.38 -0.82 0.19
C LEU A 83 37.58 -0.08 -0.42
N GLU A 84 37.39 1.13 -0.96
CA GLU A 84 38.50 1.96 -1.47
C GLU A 84 39.51 2.31 -0.37
N GLN A 85 39.04 2.60 0.85
CA GLN A 85 39.92 2.87 1.98
C GLN A 85 40.73 1.64 2.37
N GLN A 86 40.12 0.46 2.40
CA GLN A 86 40.82 -0.80 2.67
C GLN A 86 41.87 -1.09 1.60
N GLU A 87 41.56 -0.85 0.33
CA GLU A 87 42.49 -1.03 -0.79
C GLU A 87 43.71 -0.10 -0.65
N LYS A 88 43.50 1.19 -0.36
CA LYS A 88 44.60 2.14 -0.11
C LYS A 88 45.46 1.75 1.09
N ILE A 89 44.85 1.27 2.18
CA ILE A 89 45.59 0.82 3.35
C ILE A 89 46.45 -0.40 2.98
N LEU A 90 45.90 -1.35 2.22
CA LEU A 90 46.62 -2.52 1.74
C LEU A 90 47.82 -2.11 0.86
N GLU A 91 47.62 -1.17 -0.05
CA GLU A 91 48.65 -0.66 -0.95
C GLU A 91 49.78 0.06 -0.19
N ILE A 92 49.44 0.87 0.81
CA ILE A 92 50.42 1.52 1.70
C ILE A 92 51.22 0.47 2.48
N LEU A 93 50.57 -0.58 3.01
CA LEU A 93 51.26 -1.66 3.71
C LEU A 93 52.19 -2.43 2.76
N GLN A 94 51.77 -2.66 1.51
CA GLN A 94 52.57 -3.33 0.50
C GLN A 94 53.78 -2.48 0.08
N GLN A 95 53.60 -1.16 -0.08
CA GLN A 95 54.71 -0.21 -0.30
C GLN A 95 55.66 -0.09 0.90
N ARG A 96 55.13 -0.20 2.12
CA ARG A 96 55.91 -0.21 3.37
C ARG A 96 56.56 -1.56 3.67
N THR A 97 56.30 -2.57 2.83
CA THR A 97 56.99 -3.86 2.83
C THR A 97 58.00 -3.96 1.67
N PRO A 98 59.00 -3.07 1.51
CA PRO A 98 60.17 -3.38 0.71
C PRO A 98 61.11 -4.23 1.59
N GLY A 99 60.96 -5.56 1.56
CA GLY A 99 61.99 -6.46 2.13
C GLY A 99 61.54 -7.64 2.99
N GLY A 100 60.30 -8.14 2.88
CA GLY A 100 59.85 -9.34 3.61
C GLY A 100 60.13 -10.69 2.94
N SER A 101 60.71 -10.73 1.73
CA SER A 101 60.94 -11.96 0.96
C SER A 101 62.41 -12.17 0.59
N ALA A 102 63.32 -11.86 1.53
CA ALA A 102 64.76 -12.13 1.38
C ALA A 102 65.45 -12.61 2.68
N ALA A 103 64.71 -13.16 3.65
CA ALA A 103 65.33 -13.84 4.80
C ALA A 103 64.39 -14.92 5.38
N GLY A 104 64.75 -16.19 5.17
CA GLY A 104 64.16 -17.35 5.86
C GLY A 104 63.67 -18.44 4.92
#